data_AF-A0A0V0GIC3-F1
#
_entry.id   AF-A0A0V0GIC3-F1
#
_cell.length_a   1.000
_cell.length_b   1.000
_cell.length_c   1.000
_cell.angle_alpha   90.00
_cell.angle_beta   90.00
_cell.angle_gamma   90.00
#
_symmetry.space_group_name_H-M   'P 1'
#
loop_
_entity.id
_entity.type
_entity.pdbx_description
1 polymer ?
#
loop_
_entity_poly.entity_id
_entity_poly.type
_entity_poly.pdbx_seq_one_letter_code
_entity_poly.pdbx_strand_id
1 'polypeptide(L)'
;MSIVSAAPFYSSYPLIIDCLKSGLYKWKGDASKFNKDDPYIELVTSPNNPDGSIRQAVVNGSGGILVHDLAYYWPQYTPISFQANHDI
;
A
#
# COMPACT_ATOMS: atom_id res chain seq x y z
N MET A 1 4.73 -14.19 -3.70
CA MET A 1 3.82 -13.17 -3.13
C MET A 1 3.82 -11.94 -4.03
N SER A 2 2.66 -11.41 -4.38
CA SER A 2 2.55 -10.19 -5.19
C SER A 2 2.55 -8.96 -4.28
N ILE A 3 3.32 -7.92 -4.58
CA ILE A 3 3.24 -6.65 -3.85
C ILE A 3 2.63 -5.59 -4.76
N VAL A 4 1.61 -4.91 -4.27
CA VAL A 4 0.83 -3.92 -5.01
C VAL A 4 0.58 -2.66 -4.18
N SER A 5 0.25 -1.56 -4.86
CA SER A 5 -0.26 -0.34 -4.23
C SER A 5 -1.17 0.39 -5.22
N ALA A 6 -2.23 1.04 -4.75
CA ALA A 6 -3.17 1.73 -5.64
C ALA A 6 -2.48 2.91 -6.34
N ALA A 7 -2.58 3.04 -7.66
CA ALA A 7 -2.00 4.20 -8.35
C ALA A 7 -2.81 5.49 -8.09
N PRO A 8 -2.18 6.68 -8.00
CA PRO A 8 -0.75 6.88 -7.87
C PRO A 8 -0.26 6.46 -6.47
N PHE A 9 0.97 5.94 -6.38
CA PHE A 9 1.60 5.47 -5.15
C PHE A 9 3.01 6.04 -5.00
N TYR A 10 3.61 5.90 -3.82
CA TYR A 10 4.98 6.34 -3.58
C TYR A 10 5.96 5.65 -4.54
N SER A 11 6.66 6.46 -5.35
CA SER A 11 7.46 5.99 -6.48
C SER A 11 8.66 5.11 -6.09
N SER A 12 9.05 5.09 -4.82
CA SER A 12 10.16 4.25 -4.35
C SER A 12 9.73 2.82 -4.00
N TYR A 13 8.43 2.52 -3.84
CA TYR A 13 7.99 1.15 -3.54
C TYR A 13 8.50 0.11 -4.57
N PRO A 14 8.32 0.30 -5.89
CA PRO A 14 8.87 -0.64 -6.88
C PRO A 14 10.39 -0.83 -6.73
N LEU A 15 11.13 0.27 -6.54
CA LEU A 15 12.59 0.26 -6.45
C LEU A 15 13.08 -0.51 -5.22
N ILE A 16 12.47 -0.27 -4.06
CA ILE A 16 12.85 -0.92 -2.79
C ILE A 16 12.53 -2.42 -2.85
N ILE A 17 11.36 -2.78 -3.40
CA ILE A 17 10.95 -4.17 -3.56
C ILE A 17 11.92 -4.91 -4.49
N ASP A 18 12.27 -4.31 -5.61
CA ASP A 18 13.18 -4.95 -6.57
C ASP A 18 14.65 -4.94 -6.11
N CYS A 19 15.04 -4.06 -5.18
CA CYS A 19 16.42 -3.90 -4.70
C CYS A 19 17.05 -5.20 -4.18
N LEU A 20 16.29 -5.96 -3.39
CA LEU A 20 16.76 -7.23 -2.81
C LEU A 20 16.75 -8.39 -3.81
N LYS A 21 16.18 -8.22 -5.02
CA LYS A 21 16.06 -9.25 -6.06
C LYS A 21 15.56 -10.61 -5.53
N SER A 22 14.66 -10.56 -4.55
CA SER A 22 14.14 -11.76 -3.90
C SER A 22 13.26 -12.57 -4.85
N GLY A 23 13.34 -13.90 -4.77
CA GLY A 23 12.39 -14.79 -5.45
C GLY A 23 11.05 -14.94 -4.69
N LEU A 24 10.97 -14.47 -3.44
CA LEU A 24 9.81 -14.68 -2.57
C LEU A 24 8.65 -13.74 -2.87
N TYR A 25 8.96 -12.54 -3.35
CA TYR A 25 7.99 -11.49 -3.62
C TYR A 25 8.36 -10.71 -4.88
N LYS A 26 7.36 -10.12 -5.53
CA LYS A 26 7.55 -9.34 -6.76
C LYS A 26 6.58 -8.19 -6.84
N TRP A 27 7.06 -7.04 -7.30
CA TRP A 27 6.21 -5.90 -7.62
C TRP A 27 5.23 -6.23 -8.75
N LYS A 28 3.94 -5.95 -8.53
CA LYS A 28 2.85 -6.19 -9.50
C LYS A 28 2.09 -4.92 -9.88
N GLY A 29 2.47 -3.77 -9.34
CA GLY A 29 1.93 -2.48 -9.76
C GLY A 29 0.63 -2.11 -9.07
N ASP A 30 -0.31 -1.60 -9.86
CA ASP A 30 -1.54 -0.97 -9.39
C ASP A 30 -2.49 -1.99 -8.74
N ALA A 31 -2.76 -1.79 -7.44
CA ALA A 31 -3.66 -2.63 -6.66
C ALA A 31 -5.08 -2.67 -7.25
N SER A 32 -5.54 -1.58 -7.89
CA SER A 32 -6.89 -1.54 -8.49
C SER A 32 -7.06 -2.49 -9.69
N LYS A 33 -5.94 -2.91 -10.30
CA LYS A 33 -5.89 -3.81 -11.47
C LYS A 33 -5.41 -5.22 -11.11
N PHE A 34 -5.23 -5.51 -9.83
CA PHE A 34 -4.64 -6.76 -9.37
C PHE A 34 -5.65 -7.92 -9.42
N ASN A 35 -5.15 -9.11 -9.76
CA ASN A 35 -5.95 -10.35 -9.73
C ASN A 35 -6.10 -10.84 -8.28
N LYS A 36 -7.33 -10.88 -7.78
CA LYS A 36 -7.64 -11.12 -6.37
C LYS A 36 -7.44 -12.56 -5.89
N ASP A 37 -7.17 -13.48 -6.82
CA ASP A 37 -6.97 -14.91 -6.52
C ASP A 37 -5.50 -15.26 -6.16
N ASP A 38 -4.57 -14.33 -6.34
CA ASP A 38 -3.15 -14.52 -6.03
C ASP A 38 -2.79 -13.97 -4.63
N PRO A 39 -1.93 -14.65 -3.84
CA PRO A 39 -1.44 -14.12 -2.57
C PRO A 39 -0.75 -12.76 -2.72
N TYR A 40 -1.15 -11.78 -1.90
CA TYR A 40 -0.69 -10.40 -2.05
C TYR A 40 -0.36 -9.69 -0.73
N ILE A 41 0.49 -8.66 -0.86
CA ILE A 41 0.69 -7.59 0.11
C ILE A 41 0.25 -6.29 -0.56
N GLU A 42 -0.69 -5.57 0.04
CA GLU A 42 -1.09 -4.24 -0.40
C GLU A 42 -0.45 -3.17 0.50
N LEU A 43 0.31 -2.27 -0.12
CA LEU A 43 0.88 -1.10 0.55
C LEU A 43 -0.13 0.06 0.45
N VAL A 44 -0.68 0.47 1.60
CA VAL A 44 -1.70 1.50 1.72
C VAL A 44 -1.10 2.73 2.37
N THR A 45 -0.73 3.73 1.58
CA THR A 45 -0.23 5.02 2.09
C THR A 45 -1.40 5.96 2.35
N SER A 46 -1.58 6.43 3.59
CA SER A 46 -2.69 7.33 3.96
C SER A 46 -2.26 8.32 5.04
N PRO A 47 -2.24 9.64 4.76
CA PRO A 47 -2.41 10.29 3.46
C PRO A 47 -1.40 9.81 2.42
N ASN A 48 -1.86 9.68 1.19
CA ASN A 48 -1.09 9.12 0.09
C ASN A 48 0.04 10.05 -0.38
N ASN A 49 1.08 9.45 -0.92
CA ASN A 49 2.10 10.14 -1.70
C ASN A 49 1.93 9.73 -3.18
N PRO A 50 1.74 10.67 -4.12
CA PRO A 50 2.00 12.12 -3.98
C PRO A 50 0.77 13.00 -3.72
N ASP A 51 -0.45 12.48 -3.85
CA ASP A 51 -1.66 13.31 -3.96
C ASP A 51 -2.34 13.68 -2.63
N GLY A 52 -1.84 13.19 -1.49
CA GLY A 52 -2.39 13.47 -0.17
C GLY A 52 -3.76 12.82 0.10
N SER A 53 -4.25 11.95 -0.79
CA SER A 53 -5.57 11.32 -0.60
C SER A 53 -5.60 10.42 0.64
N ILE A 54 -6.70 10.46 1.39
CA ILE A 54 -6.95 9.48 2.46
C ILE A 54 -7.34 8.17 1.80
N ARG A 55 -6.65 7.08 2.16
CA ARG A 55 -6.77 5.79 1.51
C ARG A 55 -7.11 4.66 2.46
N GLN A 56 -7.70 3.63 1.87
CA GLN A 56 -7.91 2.30 2.43
C GLN A 56 -7.46 1.28 1.37
N ALA A 57 -7.33 0.02 1.79
CA ALA A 57 -7.04 -1.08 0.87
C ALA A 57 -8.12 -1.18 -0.24
N VAL A 58 -7.69 -1.43 -1.48
CA VAL A 58 -8.57 -1.55 -2.65
C VAL A 58 -8.67 -2.99 -3.17
N VAL A 59 -7.73 -3.87 -2.81
CA VAL A 59 -7.82 -5.28 -3.18
C VAL A 59 -8.86 -5.95 -2.30
N ASN A 60 -10.08 -6.11 -2.83
CA ASN A 60 -11.15 -6.84 -2.14
C ASN A 60 -11.01 -8.37 -2.36
N GLY A 61 -9.89 -8.94 -1.92
CA GLY A 61 -9.59 -10.38 -1.99
C GLY A 61 -9.34 -10.95 -0.60
N SER A 62 -9.69 -12.22 -0.36
CA SER A 62 -9.50 -12.87 0.93
C SER A 62 -8.03 -13.20 1.20
N GLY A 63 -7.54 -12.95 2.41
CA GLY A 63 -6.26 -13.48 2.88
C GLY A 63 -5.00 -12.75 2.41
N GLY A 64 -5.12 -11.52 1.91
CA GLY A 64 -3.97 -10.63 1.68
C GLY A 64 -3.44 -10.02 2.97
N ILE A 65 -2.19 -9.55 2.93
CA ILE A 65 -1.56 -8.78 4.01
C ILE A 65 -1.66 -7.31 3.67
N LEU A 66 -2.08 -6.48 4.63
CA LEU A 66 -2.14 -5.03 4.47
C LEU A 66 -1.02 -4.37 5.28
N VAL A 67 -0.34 -3.41 4.69
CA VAL A 67 0.66 -2.58 5.37
C VAL A 67 0.26 -1.12 5.22
N HIS A 68 -0.09 -0.47 6.33
CA HIS A 68 -0.52 0.93 6.34
C HIS A 68 0.67 1.85 6.58
N ASP A 69 1.11 2.51 5.52
CA ASP A 69 2.12 3.55 5.61
C ASP A 69 1.46 4.87 6.02
N LEU A 70 1.54 5.16 7.32
CA LEU A 70 0.97 6.35 7.95
C LEU A 70 2.01 7.45 8.17
N ALA A 71 3.08 7.49 7.36
CA ALA A 71 4.14 8.50 7.49
C ALA A 71 3.61 9.95 7.49
N TYR A 72 2.50 10.19 6.78
CA TYR A 72 1.87 11.50 6.69
C TYR A 72 0.60 11.65 7.55
N TYR A 73 0.22 10.69 8.39
CA TYR A 73 -0.99 10.79 9.23
C TYR A 73 -0.71 11.59 10.52
N TRP A 74 -0.27 12.82 10.34
CA TRP A 74 0.06 13.78 11.39
C TRP A 74 -0.66 15.11 11.12
N PRO A 75 -0.98 15.92 12.15
CA PRO A 75 -1.76 17.16 12.00
C PRO A 75 -1.19 18.18 10.99
N GLN A 76 0.12 18.11 10.72
CA GLN A 76 0.80 18.96 9.73
C GLN A 76 0.41 18.67 8.27
N TYR A 77 -0.12 17.48 7.98
CA TYR A 77 -0.47 17.04 6.62
C TYR A 77 -1.96 16.74 6.47
N THR A 78 -2.64 16.32 7.54
CA THR A 78 -4.07 15.98 7.49
C THR A 78 -4.75 16.11 8.86
N PRO A 79 -6.06 16.41 8.93
CA PRO A 79 -6.82 16.27 10.16
C PRO A 79 -6.80 14.83 10.68
N ILE A 80 -6.64 14.67 12.00
CA ILE A 80 -6.74 13.36 12.65
C ILE A 80 -8.23 13.05 12.86
N SER A 81 -8.80 12.34 11.88
CA SER A 81 -10.22 11.98 11.84
C SER A 81 -10.58 10.80 12.76
N PHE A 82 -9.64 9.88 12.99
CA PHE A 82 -9.80 8.73 13.88
C PHE A 82 -8.44 8.23 14.36
N GLN A 83 -8.44 7.43 15.43
CA GLN A 83 -7.24 6.71 15.84
C GLN A 83 -7.00 5.55 14.86
N ALA A 84 -5.84 5.51 14.22
CA ALA A 84 -5.45 4.39 13.35
C ALA A 84 -5.39 3.07 14.15
N ASN A 85 -5.99 2.03 13.60
CA ASN A 85 -6.08 0.70 14.21
C ASN A 85 -6.02 -0.37 13.12
N HIS A 86 -4.82 -0.60 12.61
CA HIS A 86 -4.54 -1.56 11.55
C HIS A 86 -3.56 -2.62 12.06
N ASP A 87 -3.50 -3.77 11.37
CA ASP A 87 -2.61 -4.87 11.76
C ASP A 87 -1.12 -4.48 11.70
N ILE A 88 -0.74 -3.77 10.64
CA ILE A 88 0.59 -3.20 10.38
C ILE A 88 0.39 -1.79 9.80
#